data_AF-A0A4R9W2X8-F1
#
_entry.id   AF-A0A4R9W2X8-F1
#
_cell.length_a   1.000
_cell.length_b   1.000
_cell.length_c   1.000
_cell.angle_alpha   90.00
_cell.angle_beta   90.00
_cell.angle_gamma   90.00
#
_symmetry.space_group_name_H-M   'P 1'
#
loop_
_entity.id
_entity.type
_entity.pdbx_description
1 polymer ?
#
loop_
_entity_poly.entity_id
_entity_poly.type
_entity_poly.pdbx_seq_one_letter_code
_entity_poly.pdbx_strand_id
1 'polypeptide(L)'
;MAEFLAGIEQLALVRGLKASFVAYPIVNALHIMAVGALLTSVGLMDFSVLGAFRSLPHAPFVALLRRVALGAFGGAIITGALLFSVKAGTYAAMPIFVAKITLILLAGANFLAFTRLTRTSGVAESAGGIAAVLAVISLGVWTCVLFAGRFIGFL
;
A
#
# COMPACT_ATOMS: atom_id res chain seq x y z
N MET A 1 -25.54 7.64 -0.74
CA MET A 1 -24.20 7.45 -0.14
C MET A 1 -24.26 7.16 1.35
N ALA A 2 -24.99 7.95 2.15
CA ALA A 2 -25.18 7.69 3.58
C ALA A 2 -25.84 6.32 3.88
N GLU A 3 -26.91 5.94 3.17
CA GLU A 3 -27.56 4.64 3.33
C GLU A 3 -26.66 3.44 2.99
N PHE A 4 -25.80 3.58 1.97
CA PHE A 4 -24.86 2.53 1.59
C PHE A 4 -23.80 2.29 2.69
N LEU A 5 -23.26 3.36 3.26
CA LEU A 5 -22.32 3.28 4.37
C LEU A 5 -22.99 2.69 5.63
N ALA A 6 -24.23 3.06 5.91
CA ALA A 6 -25.02 2.48 6.99
C ALA A 6 -25.29 0.98 6.79
N GLY A 7 -25.52 0.55 5.55
CA GLY A 7 -25.68 -0.87 5.19
C GLY A 7 -24.42 -1.69 5.47
N ILE A 8 -23.23 -1.15 5.17
CA ILE A 8 -21.94 -1.80 5.50
C ILE A 8 -21.78 -1.96 7.02
N GLU A 9 -22.13 -0.93 7.80
CA GLU A 9 -22.00 -0.97 9.26
C GLU A 9 -22.92 -1.99 9.95
N GLN A 10 -23.99 -2.41 9.27
CA GLN A 10 -24.95 -3.39 9.81
C GLN A 10 -24.57 -4.85 9.53
N LEU A 11 -23.55 -5.14 8.70
CA LEU A 11 -23.14 -6.51 8.42
C LEU A 11 -22.80 -7.27 9.72
N ALA A 12 -23.24 -8.53 9.80
CA ALA A 12 -23.00 -9.40 10.95
C ALA A 12 -21.50 -9.54 11.28
N LEU A 13 -20.65 -9.54 10.26
CA LEU A 13 -19.18 -9.56 10.39
C LEU A 13 -18.65 -8.29 11.05
N VAL A 14 -19.22 -7.12 10.71
CA VAL A 14 -18.85 -5.81 11.29
C VAL A 14 -19.37 -5.68 12.72
N ARG A 15 -20.57 -6.17 13.00
CA ARG A 15 -21.11 -6.24 14.38
C ARG A 15 -20.28 -7.19 15.26
N GLY A 16 -19.86 -8.34 14.75
CA GLY A 16 -18.95 -9.26 15.44
C GLY A 16 -17.57 -8.65 15.70
N LEU A 17 -17.05 -7.87 14.75
CA LEU A 17 -15.82 -7.09 14.91
C LEU A 17 -15.94 -5.97 15.95
N LYS A 18 -17.07 -5.25 15.98
CA LYS A 18 -17.38 -4.22 16.99
C LYS A 18 -17.58 -4.80 18.38
N ALA A 19 -18.21 -5.97 18.48
CA ALA A 19 -18.51 -6.63 19.75
C ALA A 19 -17.30 -7.37 20.35
N SER A 20 -16.33 -7.77 19.53
CA SER A 20 -15.17 -8.54 19.97
C SER A 20 -13.96 -7.63 20.22
N PHE A 21 -13.59 -7.49 21.49
CA PHE A 21 -12.40 -6.76 21.96
C PHE A 21 -11.09 -7.33 21.39
N VAL A 22 -11.10 -8.55 20.86
CA VAL A 22 -9.92 -9.25 20.31
C VAL A 22 -9.84 -9.15 18.78
N ALA A 23 -10.98 -9.17 18.09
CA ALA A 23 -11.00 -9.18 16.63
C ALA A 23 -10.43 -7.89 16.02
N TYR A 24 -10.79 -6.73 16.59
CA TYR A 24 -10.31 -5.44 16.10
C TYR A 24 -8.78 -5.28 16.24
N PRO A 25 -8.14 -5.54 17.41
CA PRO A 25 -6.69 -5.54 17.53
C PRO A 25 -5.97 -6.51 16.59
N ILE A 26 -6.52 -7.71 16.37
CA ILE A 26 -5.93 -8.68 15.43
C ILE A 26 -5.97 -8.15 14.00
N VAL A 27 -7.11 -7.65 13.54
CA VAL A 27 -7.22 -7.08 12.18
C VAL A 27 -6.30 -5.88 12.02
N ASN A 28 -6.18 -5.03 13.05
CA ASN A 28 -5.24 -3.91 13.06
C ASN A 28 -3.78 -4.39 12.99
N ALA A 29 -3.40 -5.41 13.76
CA ALA A 29 -2.06 -5.98 13.72
C ALA A 29 -1.74 -6.60 12.34
N LEU A 30 -2.68 -7.32 11.75
CA LEU A 30 -2.56 -7.86 10.39
C LEU A 30 -2.43 -6.75 9.35
N HIS A 31 -3.17 -5.65 9.51
CA HIS A 31 -3.05 -4.49 8.62
C HIS A 31 -1.65 -3.87 8.69
N ILE A 32 -1.14 -3.65 9.90
CA ILE A 32 0.21 -3.09 10.12
C ILE A 32 1.28 -4.03 9.54
N MET A 33 1.15 -5.34 9.77
CA MET A 33 2.05 -6.35 9.19
C MET A 33 2.05 -6.29 7.67
N ALA A 34 0.87 -6.23 7.04
CA ALA A 34 0.72 -6.13 5.60
C ALA A 34 1.33 -4.84 5.03
N VAL A 35 1.07 -3.69 5.66
CA VAL A 35 1.66 -2.41 5.26
C VAL A 35 3.17 -2.41 5.41
N GLY A 36 3.70 -2.97 6.51
CA GLY A 36 5.14 -3.10 6.73
C GLY A 36 5.83 -3.99 5.69
N ALA A 37 5.23 -5.14 5.38
CA ALA A 37 5.73 -6.04 4.34
C ALA A 37 5.71 -5.39 2.95
N LEU A 38 4.64 -4.64 2.63
CA LEU A 38 4.50 -3.92 1.38
C LEU A 38 5.56 -2.81 1.24
N LEU A 39 5.66 -1.94 2.24
CA LEU A 39 6.61 -0.83 2.26
C LEU A 39 8.06 -1.32 2.14
N THR A 40 8.41 -2.37 2.89
CA THR A 40 9.74 -2.96 2.85
C THR A 40 10.04 -3.58 1.49
N SER A 41 9.08 -4.32 0.93
CA SER A 41 9.27 -4.97 -0.38
C SER A 41 9.44 -3.95 -1.50
N VAL A 42 8.61 -2.90 -1.52
CA VAL A 42 8.71 -1.81 -2.50
C VAL A 42 10.01 -1.06 -2.31
N GLY A 43 10.36 -0.69 -1.07
CA GLY A 43 11.60 0.02 -0.79
C GLY A 43 12.85 -0.75 -1.21
N LEU A 44 12.90 -2.06 -0.97
CA LEU A 44 14.01 -2.90 -1.43
C LEU A 44 14.09 -3.00 -2.97
N MET A 45 12.95 -3.04 -3.66
CA MET A 45 12.92 -2.97 -5.13
C MET A 45 13.44 -1.61 -5.62
N ASP A 46 12.97 -0.51 -5.04
CA ASP A 46 13.39 0.84 -5.42
C ASP A 46 14.89 1.06 -5.14
N PHE A 47 15.41 0.59 -4.01
CA PHE A 47 16.85 0.62 -3.72
C PHE A 47 17.67 -0.27 -4.66
N SER A 48 17.12 -1.38 -5.15
CA SER A 48 17.79 -2.21 -6.16
C SER A 48 17.94 -1.47 -7.49
N VAL A 49 16.94 -0.66 -7.87
CA VAL A 49 16.99 0.22 -9.05
C VAL A 49 18.01 1.33 -8.87
N LEU A 50 18.14 1.88 -7.66
CA LEU A 50 19.14 2.90 -7.32
C LEU A 50 20.57 2.33 -7.20
N GLY A 51 20.74 1.01 -7.31
CA GLY A 51 22.05 0.37 -7.33
C GLY A 51 22.61 -0.02 -5.95
N ALA A 52 21.77 -0.12 -4.91
CA ALA A 52 22.20 -0.56 -3.58
C ALA A 52 22.61 -2.05 -3.53
N PHE A 53 22.01 -2.89 -4.38
CA PHE A 53 22.15 -4.36 -4.34
C PHE A 53 22.84 -4.94 -5.60
N ARG A 54 23.96 -4.35 -6.02
CA ARG A 54 24.69 -4.78 -7.24
C ARG A 54 25.24 -6.21 -7.19
N SER A 55 25.41 -6.78 -6.00
CA SER A 55 25.89 -8.15 -5.80
C SER A 55 24.81 -9.23 -5.98
N LEU A 56 23.53 -8.85 -6.01
CA LEU A 56 22.41 -9.79 -6.12
C LEU A 56 21.91 -9.87 -7.57
N PRO A 57 21.50 -11.05 -8.06
CA PRO A 57 20.85 -11.17 -9.35
C PRO A 57 19.53 -10.39 -9.38
N HIS A 58 19.48 -9.30 -10.15
CA HIS A 58 18.39 -8.32 -10.12
C HIS A 58 17.02 -8.92 -10.44
N ALA A 59 16.91 -9.72 -11.51
CA ALA A 59 15.63 -10.28 -11.96
C ALA A 59 14.92 -11.18 -10.92
N PRO A 60 15.57 -12.22 -10.34
CA PRO A 60 14.91 -13.06 -9.34
C PRO A 60 14.67 -12.31 -8.02
N PHE A 61 15.54 -11.36 -7.65
CA PHE A 61 15.35 -10.52 -6.47
C PHE A 61 14.07 -9.68 -6.57
N VAL A 62 13.92 -8.94 -7.67
CA VAL A 62 12.71 -8.13 -7.92
C VAL A 62 11.47 -9.02 -8.08
N ALA A 63 11.58 -10.20 -8.71
CA ALA A 63 10.45 -11.11 -8.87
C ALA A 63 9.91 -11.62 -7.52
N LEU A 64 10.79 -11.96 -6.58
CA LEU A 64 10.41 -12.37 -5.23
C LEU A 64 9.73 -11.22 -4.48
N LEU A 65 10.39 -10.06 -4.42
CA LEU A 65 9.86 -8.88 -3.72
C LEU A 65 8.53 -8.42 -4.30
N ARG A 66 8.34 -8.49 -5.62
CA ARG A 66 7.07 -8.17 -6.27
C ARG A 66 5.94 -9.10 -5.82
N ARG A 67 6.21 -10.41 -5.67
CA ARG A 67 5.20 -11.37 -5.18
C ARG A 67 4.82 -11.05 -3.73
N VAL A 68 5.80 -10.77 -2.88
CA VAL A 68 5.56 -10.37 -1.48
C VAL A 68 4.77 -9.06 -1.43
N ALA A 69 5.16 -8.05 -2.22
CA ALA A 69 4.46 -6.78 -2.31
C ALA A 69 2.99 -6.96 -2.75
N LEU A 70 2.72 -7.77 -3.77
CA LEU A 70 1.34 -8.01 -4.23
C LEU A 70 0.50 -8.74 -3.17
N GLY A 71 1.05 -9.76 -2.51
CA GLY A 71 0.37 -10.45 -1.42
C GLY A 71 0.09 -9.53 -0.23
N ALA A 72 1.09 -8.74 0.17
CA ALA A 72 0.98 -7.74 1.24
C ALA A 72 -0.03 -6.64 0.89
N PHE A 73 -0.06 -6.17 -0.36
CA PHE A 73 -1.05 -5.20 -0.82
C PHE A 73 -2.48 -5.75 -0.77
N GLY A 74 -2.68 -7.00 -1.21
CA GLY A 74 -3.96 -7.69 -1.08
C GLY A 74 -4.42 -7.81 0.39
N GLY A 75 -3.51 -8.22 1.27
CA GLY A 75 -3.76 -8.27 2.71
C GLY A 75 -4.10 -6.90 3.31
N ALA A 76 -3.38 -5.85 2.90
CA ALA A 76 -3.62 -4.49 3.34
C ALA A 76 -4.98 -3.95 2.87
N ILE A 77 -5.42 -4.29 1.66
CA ILE A 77 -6.76 -3.96 1.15
C ILE A 77 -7.84 -4.64 2.00
N ILE A 78 -7.73 -5.95 2.21
CA ILE A 78 -8.75 -6.72 2.93
C ILE A 78 -8.89 -6.21 4.37
N THR A 79 -7.76 -6.12 5.08
CA THR A 79 -7.73 -5.65 6.47
C THR A 79 -8.10 -4.17 6.58
N GLY A 80 -7.67 -3.34 5.63
CA GLY A 80 -8.02 -1.92 5.58
C GLY A 80 -9.51 -1.69 5.34
N ALA A 81 -10.14 -2.48 4.46
CA ALA A 81 -11.58 -2.44 4.23
C ALA A 81 -12.37 -2.86 5.49
N LEU A 82 -11.89 -3.89 6.20
CA LEU A 82 -12.47 -4.30 7.47
C LEU A 82 -12.38 -3.19 8.52
N LEU A 83 -11.21 -2.55 8.69
CA LEU A 83 -11.06 -1.43 9.64
C LEU A 83 -11.92 -0.23 9.24
N PHE A 84 -11.98 0.10 7.96
CA PHE A 84 -12.82 1.17 7.43
C PHE A 84 -14.30 0.91 7.69
N SER A 85 -14.77 -0.33 7.51
CA SER A 85 -16.17 -0.72 7.71
C SER A 85 -16.70 -0.49 9.14
N VAL A 86 -15.81 -0.40 10.14
CA VAL A 86 -16.21 -0.18 11.54
C VAL A 86 -16.74 1.24 11.75
N LYS A 87 -16.17 2.25 11.09
CA LYS A 87 -16.59 3.67 11.18
C LYS A 87 -16.55 4.33 9.79
N ALA A 88 -17.24 3.72 8.84
CA ALA A 88 -17.13 4.09 7.43
C ALA A 88 -17.54 5.55 7.18
N GLY A 89 -18.59 6.02 7.85
CA GLY A 89 -19.03 7.42 7.76
C GLY A 89 -17.99 8.42 8.26
N THR A 90 -17.37 8.14 9.41
CA THR A 90 -16.34 9.01 10.01
C THR A 90 -15.07 9.03 9.16
N TYR A 91 -14.62 7.86 8.68
CA TYR A 91 -13.42 7.76 7.84
C TYR A 91 -13.62 8.42 6.47
N ALA A 92 -14.77 8.25 5.83
CA ALA A 92 -15.06 8.85 4.53
C ALA A 92 -15.11 10.39 4.57
N ALA A 93 -15.53 10.97 5.69
CA ALA A 93 -15.57 12.41 5.88
C ALA A 93 -14.20 13.03 6.17
N MET A 94 -13.17 12.23 6.49
CA MET A 94 -11.85 12.74 6.82
C MET A 94 -11.01 13.04 5.58
N PRO A 95 -10.54 14.30 5.38
CA PRO A 95 -9.71 14.67 4.24
C PRO A 95 -8.43 13.83 4.13
N ILE A 96 -7.86 13.42 5.27
CA ILE A 96 -6.63 12.63 5.30
C ILE A 96 -6.83 11.20 4.79
N PHE A 97 -8.05 10.64 4.94
CA PHE A 97 -8.39 9.34 4.35
C PHE A 97 -8.45 9.45 2.82
N VAL A 98 -9.08 10.51 2.30
CA VAL A 98 -9.13 10.78 0.86
C VAL A 98 -7.71 10.98 0.30
N ALA A 99 -6.88 11.76 0.99
CA ALA A 99 -5.47 11.94 0.62
C ALA A 99 -4.71 10.60 0.56
N LYS A 100 -4.92 9.71 1.54
CA LYS A 100 -4.32 8.36 1.55
C LYS A 100 -4.72 7.56 0.31
N ILE A 101 -6.00 7.55 -0.05
CA ILE A 101 -6.50 6.84 -1.24
C ILE A 101 -5.89 7.42 -2.52
N THR A 102 -5.84 8.75 -2.65
CA THR A 102 -5.20 9.41 -3.80
C THR A 102 -3.72 9.05 -3.91
N LEU A 103 -2.98 9.03 -2.81
CA LEU A 103 -1.57 8.64 -2.79
C LEU A 103 -1.37 7.17 -3.21
N ILE A 104 -2.26 6.26 -2.79
CA ILE A 104 -2.22 4.85 -3.23
C ILE A 104 -2.45 4.74 -4.74
N LEU A 105 -3.39 5.53 -5.30
CA LEU A 105 -3.62 5.57 -6.74
C LEU A 105 -2.41 6.11 -7.50
N LEU A 106 -1.75 7.15 -6.97
CA LEU A 106 -0.51 7.69 -7.52
C LEU A 106 0.62 6.66 -7.49
N ALA A 107 0.76 5.90 -6.40
CA ALA A 107 1.72 4.80 -6.31
C ALA A 107 1.48 3.73 -7.39
N GLY A 108 0.21 3.37 -7.62
CA GLY A 108 -0.18 2.44 -8.68
C GLY A 108 0.14 2.97 -10.08
N ALA A 109 -0.10 4.26 -10.34
CA ALA A 109 0.26 4.92 -11.59
C ALA A 109 1.79 4.94 -11.80
N ASN A 110 2.56 5.22 -10.75
CA ASN A 110 4.03 5.19 -10.78
C ASN A 110 4.56 3.78 -11.12
N PHE A 111 3.97 2.74 -10.52
CA PHE A 111 4.30 1.35 -10.83
C PHE A 111 3.98 0.97 -12.29
N LEU A 112 2.85 1.43 -12.83
CA LEU A 112 2.50 1.24 -14.23
C LEU A 112 3.45 1.97 -15.18
N ALA A 113 3.87 3.19 -14.84
CA ALA A 113 4.88 3.93 -15.60
C ALA A 113 6.23 3.19 -15.61
N PHE A 114 6.67 2.70 -14.45
CA PHE A 114 7.91 1.93 -14.31
C PHE A 114 7.89 0.63 -15.13
N THR A 115 6.79 -0.13 -15.06
CA THR A 115 6.65 -1.39 -15.81
C THR A 115 6.57 -1.15 -17.32
N ARG A 116 5.94 -0.08 -17.78
CA ARG A 116 5.94 0.31 -19.21
C ARG A 116 7.34 0.67 -19.69
N LEU A 117 8.04 1.53 -18.95
CA LEU A 117 9.41 1.95 -19.28
C LEU A 117 10.36 0.75 -19.41
N THR A 118 10.27 -0.20 -18.47
CA THR A 118 11.12 -1.40 -18.48
C THR A 118 10.79 -2.34 -19.64
N ARG A 119 9.52 -2.40 -20.08
CA ARG A 119 9.11 -3.22 -21.24
C ARG A 119 9.52 -2.60 -22.57
N THR A 120 9.55 -1.27 -22.67
CA THR A 120 9.87 -0.57 -23.92
C THR A 120 11.36 -0.41 -24.17
N SER A 121 12.16 -0.22 -23.12
CA SER A 121 13.58 0.13 -23.24
C SER A 121 14.52 -1.06 -23.05
N GLY A 122 14.03 -2.22 -22.62
CA GLY A 122 14.88 -3.34 -22.22
C GLY A 122 15.68 -3.03 -20.94
N VAL A 123 15.91 -4.05 -20.12
CA VAL A 123 16.55 -3.91 -18.78
C VAL A 123 17.95 -3.26 -18.87
N ALA A 124 18.63 -3.39 -20.03
CA ALA A 124 19.99 -2.92 -20.24
C ALA A 124 20.12 -1.41 -20.53
N GLU A 125 19.11 -0.76 -21.14
CA GLU A 125 19.10 0.70 -21.39
C GLU A 125 18.19 1.46 -20.42
N SER A 126 17.24 0.80 -19.75
CA SER A 126 16.37 1.42 -18.75
C SER A 126 17.07 1.85 -17.46
N ALA A 127 18.39 1.67 -17.37
CA ALA A 127 19.26 2.14 -16.28
C ALA A 127 19.48 3.67 -16.27
N GLY A 128 18.67 4.43 -17.02
CA GLY A 128 18.72 5.89 -17.06
C GLY A 128 18.13 6.56 -15.81
N GLY A 129 18.45 7.85 -15.63
CA GLY A 129 18.00 8.67 -14.50
C GLY A 129 16.48 8.71 -14.28
N ILE A 130 15.68 8.43 -15.31
CA ILE A 130 14.21 8.36 -15.20
C ILE A 130 13.77 7.22 -14.26
N ALA A 131 14.37 6.03 -14.36
CA ALA A 131 14.03 4.91 -13.47
C ALA A 131 14.40 5.22 -12.01
N ALA A 132 15.52 5.91 -11.79
CA ALA A 132 15.94 6.39 -10.48
C ALA A 132 14.96 7.44 -9.92
N VAL A 133 14.49 8.39 -10.75
CA VAL A 133 13.48 9.38 -10.36
C VAL A 133 12.17 8.69 -9.95
N LEU A 134 11.69 7.71 -10.73
CA LEU A 134 10.47 6.96 -10.40
C LEU A 134 10.61 6.16 -9.10
N ALA A 135 11.79 5.62 -8.81
CA ALA A 135 12.09 4.93 -7.55
C ALA A 135 12.07 5.89 -6.35
N VAL A 136 12.67 7.07 -6.49
CA VAL A 136 12.63 8.11 -5.44
C VAL A 136 11.20 8.61 -5.19
N ILE A 137 10.42 8.84 -6.25
CA ILE A 137 9.01 9.22 -6.15
C ILE A 137 8.21 8.13 -5.44
N SER A 138 8.42 6.85 -5.81
CA SER A 138 7.77 5.70 -5.17
C SER A 138 8.02 5.68 -3.65
N LEU A 139 9.28 5.79 -3.22
CA LEU A 139 9.67 5.84 -1.81
C LEU A 139 8.97 6.98 -1.06
N GLY A 140 8.95 8.18 -1.66
CA GLY A 140 8.27 9.34 -1.09
C GLY A 140 6.76 9.14 -0.94
N VAL A 141 6.10 8.66 -2.00
CA VAL A 141 4.65 8.42 -2.01
C VAL A 141 4.27 7.37 -0.96
N TRP A 142 4.96 6.22 -0.91
CA TRP A 142 4.66 5.17 0.07
C TRP A 142 4.91 5.63 1.52
N THR A 143 5.93 6.45 1.73
CA THR A 143 6.18 7.08 3.04
C THR A 143 5.01 7.99 3.43
N CYS A 144 4.53 8.84 2.52
CA CYS A 144 3.35 9.68 2.75
C CYS A 144 2.08 8.85 3.04
N VAL A 145 1.88 7.71 2.34
CA VAL A 145 0.77 6.78 2.59
C VAL A 145 0.83 6.21 4.02
N LEU A 146 2.02 5.84 4.49
CA LEU A 146 2.23 5.33 5.85
C LEU A 146 1.86 6.40 6.89
N PHE A 147 2.39 7.61 6.73
CA PHE A 147 2.08 8.72 7.64
C PHE A 147 0.59 9.03 7.65
N ALA A 148 -0.04 9.23 6.48
CA ALA A 148 -1.47 9.46 6.38
C ALA A 148 -2.28 8.35 7.07
N GLY A 149 -1.87 7.09 6.89
CA GLY A 149 -2.44 5.93 7.58
C GLY A 149 -2.39 6.02 9.10
N ARG A 150 -1.25 6.44 9.66
CA ARG A 150 -1.06 6.53 11.11
C ARG A 150 -1.81 7.71 11.72
N PHE A 151 -1.86 8.85 11.03
CA PHE A 151 -2.56 10.05 11.47
C PHE A 151 -4.09 9.86 11.55
N ILE A 152 -4.68 9.01 10.69
CA ILE A 152 -6.11 8.62 10.79
C ILE A 152 -6.46 8.01 12.16
N GLY A 153 -5.49 7.39 12.84
CA GLY A 153 -5.72 6.82 14.18
C GLY A 153 -5.67 7.83 15.32
N PHE A 154 -5.27 9.08 15.05
CA PHE A 154 -5.10 10.13 16.05
C PHE A 154 -6.05 11.33 15.86
N LEU A 155 -6.59 11.51 14.65
CA LEU A 155 -7.61 12.49 14.30
C LEU A 155 -9.01 11.89 14.43
#